data_AF-A0A1Y2VQG5-F1
#
_entry.id   AF-A0A1Y2VQG5-F1
#
_cell.length_a   1.000
_cell.length_b   1.000
_cell.length_c   1.000
_cell.angle_alpha   90.00
_cell.angle_beta   90.00
_cell.angle_gamma   90.00
#
_symmetry.space_group_name_H-M   'P 1'
#
loop_
_entity.id
_entity.type
_entity.pdbx_description
1 polymer ?
#
loop_
_entity_poly.entity_id
_entity_poly.type
_entity_poly.pdbx_seq_one_letter_code
_entity_poly.pdbx_strand_id
1 'polypeptide(L)'
;MGLNFSTYNRTFPIILPLLILAAILFKPTENPTTPVLAAVAVKMPDTPSSSSNEDVISHLKVSIRQVSTSPPQIALAVANTHDQPVTILRWNSPLDPLALQLGLVSFVPEDGDAPPAWPIPTVQLRRRMPPGPEELVTIASGGREERVLELRAPVAPLERLRGEGVAAGAGAGKVRVLCSGRWLSVWLGEAGDVPQESLENAGASEDAFKGIYRSEAVEIQL
;
A
#
# COMPACT_ATOMS: atom_id res chain seq x y z
N MET A 1 24.93 54.69 1.98
CA MET A 1 25.73 53.58 2.54
C MET A 1 25.16 52.31 1.96
N GLY A 2 25.80 51.76 0.93
CA GLY A 2 25.23 50.66 0.13
C GLY A 2 25.78 49.29 0.53
N LEU A 3 24.96 48.25 0.38
CA LEU A 3 25.37 46.85 0.51
C LEU A 3 25.09 46.14 -0.81
N ASN A 4 26.15 45.56 -1.39
CA ASN A 4 26.10 44.92 -2.70
C ASN A 4 25.55 43.49 -2.59
N PHE A 5 24.62 43.13 -3.47
CA PHE A 5 24.30 41.72 -3.71
C PHE A 5 25.34 41.12 -4.66
N SER A 6 26.05 40.09 -4.20
CA SER A 6 27.01 39.34 -5.02
C SER A 6 26.36 38.07 -5.54
N THR A 7 26.14 38.01 -6.85
CA THR A 7 25.77 36.78 -7.56
C THR A 7 26.97 35.86 -7.69
N TYR A 8 26.88 34.63 -7.16
CA TYR A 8 27.89 33.60 -7.37
C TYR A 8 27.38 32.51 -8.33
N ASN A 9 27.77 32.65 -9.60
CA ASN A 9 27.63 31.60 -10.60
C ASN A 9 28.90 30.74 -10.57
N ARG A 10 28.79 29.40 -10.48
CA ARG A 10 29.98 28.53 -10.35
C ARG A 10 29.93 27.32 -11.28
N THR A 11 30.55 27.51 -12.44
CA THR A 11 30.85 26.49 -13.44
C THR A 11 31.84 25.46 -12.88
N PHE A 12 31.58 24.16 -13.07
CA PHE A 12 32.53 23.09 -12.77
C PHE A 12 33.24 22.62 -14.06
N PRO A 13 34.58 22.64 -14.14
CA PRO A 13 35.31 22.04 -15.25
C PRO A 13 35.50 20.52 -15.05
N ILE A 14 35.38 19.79 -16.16
CA ILE A 14 35.64 18.35 -16.25
C ILE A 14 37.15 18.09 -16.19
N ILE A 15 37.59 17.12 -15.39
CA ILE A 15 38.98 16.64 -15.38
C ILE A 15 38.99 15.13 -15.62
N LEU A 16 39.59 14.73 -16.74
CA LEU A 16 39.94 13.36 -17.08
C LEU A 16 41.44 13.16 -16.85
N PRO A 17 41.88 12.00 -16.34
CA PRO A 17 43.20 11.49 -16.66
C PRO A 17 43.17 10.10 -17.32
N LEU A 18 44.02 9.95 -18.33
CA LEU A 18 44.44 8.67 -18.90
C LEU A 18 44.96 7.70 -17.83
N LEU A 19 44.75 6.40 -18.05
CA LEU A 19 45.69 5.38 -17.61
C LEU A 19 45.83 4.29 -18.70
N ILE A 20 47.08 3.97 -19.04
CA ILE A 20 47.50 2.98 -20.02
C ILE A 20 48.25 1.88 -19.25
N LEU A 21 47.96 0.58 -19.47
CA LEU A 21 49.03 -0.41 -19.50
C LEU A 21 48.69 -1.76 -20.19
N ALA A 22 49.64 -2.17 -21.04
CA ALA A 22 50.05 -3.54 -21.43
C ALA A 22 49.00 -4.64 -21.70
N ALA A 23 48.95 -5.06 -22.96
CA ALA A 23 48.60 -6.44 -23.32
C ALA A 23 49.78 -7.38 -23.07
N ILE A 24 49.52 -8.59 -22.58
CA ILE A 24 50.49 -9.70 -22.59
C ILE A 24 49.90 -10.83 -23.46
N LEU A 25 50.63 -11.17 -24.52
CA LEU A 25 50.34 -12.32 -25.36
C LEU A 25 50.64 -13.60 -24.57
N PHE A 26 49.68 -14.51 -24.48
CA PHE A 26 49.95 -15.91 -24.12
C PHE A 26 49.19 -16.83 -25.08
N LYS A 27 49.92 -17.58 -25.90
CA LYS A 27 49.39 -18.66 -26.75
C LYS A 27 50.07 -19.97 -26.37
N PRO A 28 49.30 -21.00 -25.99
CA PRO A 28 49.72 -22.39 -26.08
C PRO A 28 48.94 -23.17 -27.16
N THR A 29 49.49 -24.32 -27.55
CA THR A 29 49.04 -25.19 -28.64
C THR A 29 49.64 -26.59 -28.40
N GLU A 30 49.10 -27.73 -28.83
CA GLU A 30 48.00 -28.01 -29.78
C GLU A 30 46.93 -28.98 -29.22
N ASN A 31 45.93 -29.24 -30.07
CA ASN A 31 45.14 -30.47 -30.28
C ASN A 31 45.68 -31.83 -29.76
N PRO A 32 44.89 -32.92 -29.84
CA PRO A 32 43.42 -33.06 -29.67
C PRO A 32 43.06 -34.25 -28.74
N THR A 33 41.75 -34.55 -28.57
CA THR A 33 41.12 -35.91 -28.45
C THR A 33 39.89 -35.89 -27.54
N THR A 34 38.71 -36.02 -28.14
CA THR A 34 37.49 -36.58 -27.53
C THR A 34 37.60 -38.12 -27.50
N PRO A 35 36.97 -38.86 -26.56
CA PRO A 35 35.50 -38.92 -26.55
C PRO A 35 34.77 -39.23 -25.22
N VAL A 36 33.46 -38.95 -25.24
CA VAL A 36 32.33 -39.39 -24.39
C VAL A 36 32.54 -39.64 -22.88
N LEU A 37 31.74 -38.97 -22.05
CA LEU A 37 30.90 -39.60 -21.03
C LEU A 37 29.69 -38.70 -20.72
N ALA A 38 28.52 -39.30 -20.47
CA ALA A 38 27.26 -38.57 -20.31
C ALA A 38 27.12 -37.94 -18.92
N ALA A 39 26.81 -36.64 -18.87
CA ALA A 39 26.41 -35.98 -17.62
C ALA A 39 24.89 -36.05 -17.45
N VAL A 40 24.43 -36.71 -16.39
CA VAL A 40 23.02 -36.69 -15.96
C VAL A 40 22.69 -35.28 -15.49
N ALA A 41 21.71 -34.65 -16.13
CA ALA A 41 21.19 -33.35 -15.69
C ALA A 41 20.40 -33.53 -14.37
N VAL A 42 21.06 -33.24 -13.24
CA VAL A 42 20.37 -33.10 -11.95
C VAL A 42 19.53 -31.83 -12.03
N LYS A 43 18.22 -32.01 -12.22
CA LYS A 43 17.24 -30.92 -12.11
C LYS A 43 17.24 -30.43 -10.66
N MET A 44 17.89 -29.30 -10.41
CA MET A 44 17.73 -28.58 -9.14
C MET A 44 16.25 -28.22 -8.99
N PRO A 45 15.65 -28.37 -7.78
CA PRO A 45 14.33 -27.82 -7.53
C PRO A 45 14.43 -26.29 -7.63
N ASP A 46 13.51 -25.69 -8.39
CA ASP A 46 13.43 -24.24 -8.53
C ASP A 46 13.17 -23.61 -7.15
N THR A 47 14.12 -22.83 -6.64
CA THR A 47 13.89 -21.97 -5.47
C THR A 47 12.69 -21.07 -5.79
N PRO A 48 11.59 -21.09 -5.00
CA PRO A 48 10.48 -20.19 -5.24
C PRO A 48 10.98 -18.75 -5.13
N SER A 49 10.97 -18.05 -6.27
CA SER A 49 11.28 -16.63 -6.36
C SER A 49 10.24 -15.82 -5.59
N SER A 50 10.56 -14.57 -5.27
CA SER A 50 9.77 -13.68 -4.40
C SER A 50 8.45 -13.17 -5.01
N SER A 51 7.81 -13.93 -5.91
CA SER A 51 6.59 -13.56 -6.63
C SER A 51 5.31 -13.76 -5.82
N SER A 52 5.30 -14.60 -4.78
CA SER A 52 4.10 -14.88 -3.99
C SER A 52 3.58 -13.69 -3.16
N ASN A 53 4.46 -12.75 -2.79
CA ASN A 53 4.09 -11.65 -1.90
C ASN A 53 3.28 -10.53 -2.58
N GLU A 54 3.59 -10.20 -3.84
CA GLU A 54 2.78 -9.25 -4.61
C GLU A 54 1.47 -9.89 -5.08
N ASP A 55 1.47 -11.20 -5.33
CA ASP A 55 0.32 -11.97 -5.81
C ASP A 55 -0.90 -11.79 -4.89
N VAL A 56 -0.84 -12.31 -3.66
CA VAL A 56 -1.98 -12.26 -2.71
C VAL A 56 -2.48 -10.85 -2.45
N ILE A 57 -1.59 -9.86 -2.30
CA ILE A 57 -2.00 -8.47 -2.08
C ILE A 57 -2.67 -7.87 -3.31
N SER A 58 -2.20 -8.19 -4.51
CA SER A 58 -2.82 -7.71 -5.76
C SER A 58 -4.25 -8.23 -5.95
N HIS A 59 -4.57 -9.40 -5.38
CA HIS A 59 -5.90 -9.99 -5.39
C HIS A 59 -6.86 -9.40 -4.34
N LEU A 60 -6.42 -8.50 -3.45
CA LEU A 60 -7.29 -7.76 -2.53
C LEU A 60 -7.71 -6.39 -3.09
N LYS A 61 -8.94 -6.30 -3.61
CA LYS A 61 -9.46 -5.07 -4.25
C LYS A 61 -10.25 -4.22 -3.25
N VAL A 62 -9.82 -2.97 -3.06
CA VAL A 62 -10.49 -2.00 -2.17
C VAL A 62 -11.42 -1.09 -2.97
N SER A 63 -12.66 -0.91 -2.51
CA SER A 63 -13.65 -0.04 -3.16
C SER A 63 -14.44 0.79 -2.14
N ILE A 64 -15.02 1.90 -2.60
CA ILE A 64 -15.88 2.79 -1.81
C ILE A 64 -17.22 2.93 -2.53
N ARG A 65 -18.31 3.04 -1.76
CA ARG A 65 -19.63 3.45 -2.24
C ARG A 65 -20.33 4.32 -1.19
N GLN A 66 -21.16 5.25 -1.60
CA GLN A 66 -22.08 5.93 -0.68
C GLN A 66 -23.18 4.94 -0.21
N VAL A 67 -23.59 5.06 1.06
CA VAL A 67 -24.65 4.27 1.71
C VAL A 67 -25.85 5.17 2.02
N SER A 68 -25.59 6.36 2.56
CA SER A 68 -26.59 7.37 2.90
C SER A 68 -26.03 8.77 2.68
N THR A 69 -26.93 9.73 2.46
CA THR A 69 -26.64 11.17 2.42
C THR A 69 -27.00 11.88 3.73
N SER A 70 -27.88 11.29 4.56
CA SER A 70 -28.35 11.89 5.81
C SER A 70 -28.65 10.83 6.88
N PRO A 71 -27.80 10.68 7.93
CA PRO A 71 -26.44 11.23 8.00
C PRO A 71 -25.57 10.66 6.86
N PRO A 72 -24.55 11.40 6.37
CA PRO A 72 -23.69 10.91 5.29
C PRO A 72 -22.89 9.69 5.74
N GLN A 73 -22.99 8.60 4.97
CA GLN A 73 -22.33 7.32 5.25
C GLN A 73 -21.70 6.75 3.98
N ILE A 74 -20.51 6.16 4.13
CA ILE A 74 -19.81 5.42 3.08
C ILE A 74 -19.58 3.98 3.53
N ALA A 75 -19.54 3.04 2.59
CA ALA A 75 -19.02 1.70 2.82
C ALA A 75 -17.66 1.59 2.16
N LEU A 76 -16.65 1.24 2.95
CA LEU A 76 -15.39 0.70 2.47
C LEU A 76 -15.56 -0.81 2.31
N ALA A 77 -14.98 -1.38 1.26
CA ALA A 77 -15.11 -2.81 1.00
C ALA A 77 -13.82 -3.40 0.48
N VAL A 78 -13.59 -4.66 0.85
CA VAL A 78 -12.46 -5.47 0.39
C VAL A 78 -13.03 -6.71 -0.29
N ALA A 79 -12.73 -6.89 -1.57
CA ALA A 79 -13.05 -8.11 -2.31
C ALA A 79 -11.80 -8.97 -2.47
N ASN A 80 -11.93 -10.27 -2.22
CA ASN A 80 -10.88 -11.26 -2.43
C ASN A 80 -11.07 -11.89 -3.81
N THR A 81 -10.19 -11.59 -4.76
CA THR A 81 -10.17 -12.23 -6.08
C THR A 81 -9.15 -13.36 -6.19
N HIS A 82 -8.54 -13.79 -5.09
CA HIS A 82 -7.63 -14.95 -5.02
C HIS A 82 -8.45 -16.26 -5.05
N ASP A 83 -7.82 -17.38 -5.42
CA ASP A 83 -8.51 -18.67 -5.54
C ASP A 83 -8.84 -19.32 -4.19
N GLN A 84 -8.10 -18.94 -3.14
CA GLN A 84 -8.24 -19.38 -1.75
C GLN A 84 -8.81 -18.29 -0.82
N PRO A 85 -9.36 -18.67 0.35
CA PRO A 85 -9.66 -17.73 1.43
C PRO A 85 -8.43 -16.91 1.85
N VAL A 86 -8.66 -15.66 2.25
CA VAL A 86 -7.62 -14.75 2.73
C VAL A 86 -8.07 -14.16 4.06
N THR A 87 -7.23 -14.29 5.09
CA THR A 87 -7.44 -13.66 6.40
C THR A 87 -6.68 -12.36 6.51
N ILE A 88 -7.36 -11.30 6.93
CA ILE A 88 -6.84 -9.95 7.05
C ILE A 88 -6.83 -9.54 8.52
N LEU A 89 -5.71 -9.03 9.02
CA LEU A 89 -5.71 -8.29 10.28
C LEU A 89 -6.43 -6.95 10.05
N ARG A 90 -7.54 -6.75 10.76
CA ARG A 90 -8.43 -5.60 10.61
C ARG A 90 -7.75 -4.25 10.87
N TRP A 91 -6.66 -4.23 11.65
CA TRP A 91 -5.97 -3.01 12.05
C TRP A 91 -5.30 -2.29 10.87
N ASN A 92 -5.50 -0.98 10.76
CA ASN A 92 -4.99 -0.14 9.67
C ASN A 92 -5.45 -0.58 8.26
N SER A 93 -6.58 -1.28 8.20
CA SER A 93 -7.21 -1.76 6.95
C SER A 93 -8.49 -0.98 6.61
N PRO A 94 -9.05 -1.12 5.40
CA PRO A 94 -10.37 -0.57 5.07
C PRO A 94 -11.51 -1.12 5.95
N LEU A 95 -11.29 -2.28 6.59
CA LEU A 95 -12.26 -2.91 7.49
C LEU A 95 -12.12 -2.46 8.96
N ASP A 96 -11.14 -1.61 9.26
CA ASP A 96 -10.91 -1.06 10.60
C ASP A 96 -12.11 -0.18 11.02
N PRO A 97 -12.77 -0.44 12.18
CA PRO A 97 -13.82 0.44 12.69
C PRO A 97 -13.36 1.90 12.90
N LEU A 98 -12.05 2.15 12.97
CA LEU A 98 -11.44 3.46 13.14
C LEU A 98 -10.79 4.01 11.86
N ALA A 99 -11.08 3.43 10.69
CA ALA A 99 -10.42 3.79 9.42
C ALA A 99 -10.47 5.31 9.09
N LEU A 100 -11.56 6.00 9.43
CA LEU A 100 -11.68 7.45 9.27
C LEU A 100 -10.76 8.21 10.24
N GLN A 101 -10.76 7.85 11.53
CA GLN A 101 -9.93 8.46 12.57
C GLN A 101 -8.43 8.20 12.37
N LEU A 102 -8.09 7.07 11.75
CA LEU A 102 -6.71 6.69 11.41
C LEU A 102 -6.21 7.37 10.11
N GLY A 103 -7.06 8.12 9.40
CA GLY A 103 -6.70 8.79 8.15
C GLY A 103 -6.60 7.88 6.93
N LEU A 104 -7.14 6.66 7.01
CA LEU A 104 -7.18 5.72 5.88
C LEU A 104 -8.19 6.16 4.80
N VAL A 105 -9.11 7.06 5.16
CA VAL A 105 -10.02 7.75 4.24
C VAL A 105 -9.57 9.21 4.10
N SER A 106 -9.35 9.63 2.86
CA SER A 106 -8.97 10.99 2.49
C SER A 106 -10.07 11.64 1.66
N PHE A 107 -10.33 12.92 1.89
CA PHE A 107 -11.15 13.77 1.01
C PHE A 107 -10.23 14.49 0.04
N VAL A 108 -10.48 14.42 -1.27
CA VAL A 108 -9.64 15.01 -2.33
C VAL A 108 -10.41 16.01 -3.20
N PRO A 109 -9.78 17.08 -3.71
CA PRO A 109 -10.43 18.03 -4.60
C PRO A 109 -10.86 17.39 -5.94
N GLU A 110 -11.75 18.07 -6.67
CA GLU A 110 -12.28 17.61 -7.96
C GLU A 110 -11.15 17.37 -8.98
N ASP A 111 -10.18 18.28 -9.10
CA ASP A 111 -9.15 18.29 -10.16
C ASP A 111 -7.89 17.43 -9.88
N GLY A 112 -7.86 16.59 -8.84
CA GLY A 112 -6.61 15.94 -8.41
C GLY A 112 -6.74 14.52 -7.86
N ASP A 113 -6.31 13.51 -8.62
CA ASP A 113 -6.15 12.12 -8.15
C ASP A 113 -4.92 11.92 -7.24
N ALA A 114 -4.32 13.02 -6.79
CA ALA A 114 -3.14 13.10 -5.93
C ALA A 114 -3.26 14.34 -5.02
N PRO A 115 -2.58 14.35 -3.85
CA PRO A 115 -2.73 15.40 -2.83
C PRO A 115 -2.44 16.84 -3.30
N PRO A 116 -2.90 17.87 -2.56
CA PRO A 116 -3.34 17.81 -1.16
C PRO A 116 -4.79 17.36 -0.97
N ALA A 117 -4.95 16.22 -0.30
CA ALA A 117 -6.19 15.90 0.40
C ALA A 117 -6.46 16.97 1.47
N TRP A 118 -7.72 17.28 1.76
CA TRP A 118 -8.02 18.22 2.85
C TRP A 118 -7.51 17.64 4.19
N PRO A 119 -6.79 18.42 5.01
CA PRO A 119 -6.22 17.91 6.26
C PRO A 119 -7.33 17.61 7.27
N ILE A 120 -7.41 16.34 7.67
CA ILE A 120 -8.32 15.79 8.68
C ILE A 120 -7.54 15.57 9.98
N PRO A 121 -8.09 15.85 11.17
CA PRO A 121 -7.51 15.39 12.43
C PRO A 121 -7.47 13.85 12.50
N THR A 122 -6.27 13.28 12.61
CA THR A 122 -6.08 11.83 12.80
C THR A 122 -5.60 11.51 14.21
N VAL A 123 -5.81 10.27 14.64
CA VAL A 123 -5.35 9.76 15.95
C VAL A 123 -4.27 8.69 15.76
N GLN A 124 -3.29 8.67 16.66
CA GLN A 124 -2.37 7.53 16.78
C GLN A 124 -2.90 6.58 17.86
N LEU A 125 -3.12 5.32 17.49
CA LEU A 125 -3.66 4.29 18.37
C LEU A 125 -2.58 3.28 18.75
N ARG A 126 -2.43 3.01 20.05
CA ARG A 126 -1.72 1.82 20.56
C ARG A 126 -2.75 0.72 20.80
N ARG A 127 -2.64 -0.37 20.05
CA ARG A 127 -3.49 -1.55 20.20
C ARG A 127 -2.84 -2.57 21.13
N ARG A 128 -3.65 -3.38 21.82
CA ARG A 128 -3.17 -4.44 22.72
C ARG A 128 -2.68 -5.62 21.88
N MET A 129 -1.46 -6.10 22.15
CA MET A 129 -0.89 -7.29 21.54
C MET A 129 -1.07 -8.54 22.44
N PRO A 130 -1.18 -9.75 21.86
CA PRO A 130 -1.52 -10.00 20.44
C PRO A 130 -2.95 -9.54 20.11
N PRO A 131 -3.31 -9.37 18.81
CA PRO A 131 -4.70 -9.21 18.39
C PRO A 131 -5.56 -10.40 18.84
N GLY A 132 -6.81 -10.13 19.23
CA GLY A 132 -7.82 -11.16 19.46
C GLY A 132 -8.41 -11.70 18.14
N PRO A 133 -9.10 -12.86 18.16
CA PRO A 133 -9.72 -13.44 16.96
C PRO A 133 -10.76 -12.51 16.32
N GLU A 134 -11.39 -11.63 17.11
CA GLU A 134 -12.35 -10.62 16.63
C GLU A 134 -11.72 -9.52 15.76
N GLU A 135 -10.39 -9.44 15.70
CA GLU A 135 -9.61 -8.54 14.84
C GLU A 135 -9.12 -9.21 13.56
N LEU A 136 -9.36 -10.51 13.39
CA LEU A 136 -9.13 -11.23 12.14
C LEU A 136 -10.42 -11.25 11.32
N VAL A 137 -10.31 -11.02 10.01
CA VAL A 137 -11.44 -11.11 9.07
C VAL A 137 -11.03 -12.00 7.91
N THR A 138 -11.63 -13.18 7.81
CA THR A 138 -11.46 -14.05 6.65
C THR A 138 -12.45 -13.67 5.56
N ILE A 139 -11.95 -13.51 4.34
CA ILE A 139 -12.74 -13.30 3.13
C ILE A 139 -12.55 -14.54 2.26
N ALA A 140 -13.62 -15.30 2.06
CA ALA A 140 -13.63 -16.48 1.17
C ALA A 140 -13.18 -16.12 -0.26
N SER A 141 -12.79 -17.14 -1.02
CA SER A 141 -12.50 -17.02 -2.47
C SER A 141 -13.70 -16.41 -3.21
N GLY A 142 -13.46 -15.33 -3.98
CA GLY A 142 -14.52 -14.54 -4.63
C GLY A 142 -15.42 -13.72 -3.67
N GLY A 143 -15.15 -13.75 -2.36
CA GLY A 143 -15.92 -13.09 -1.32
C GLY A 143 -15.63 -11.59 -1.20
N ARG A 144 -16.46 -10.90 -0.41
CA ARG A 144 -16.34 -9.47 -0.14
C ARG A 144 -16.83 -9.14 1.26
N GLU A 145 -16.04 -8.37 1.99
CA GLU A 145 -16.40 -7.82 3.30
C GLU A 145 -16.49 -6.30 3.26
N GLU A 146 -17.38 -5.71 4.06
CA GLU A 146 -17.64 -4.27 4.06
C GLU A 146 -17.65 -3.65 5.47
N ARG A 147 -17.20 -2.39 5.55
CA ARG A 147 -17.26 -1.54 6.75
C ARG A 147 -18.00 -0.25 6.39
N VAL A 148 -19.18 -0.05 6.98
CA VAL A 148 -19.88 1.24 6.92
C VAL A 148 -19.25 2.21 7.93
N LEU A 149 -18.98 3.43 7.47
CA LEU A 149 -18.47 4.56 8.25
C LEU A 149 -19.44 5.74 8.14
N GLU A 150 -19.78 6.33 9.28
CA GLU A 150 -20.54 7.57 9.37
C GLU A 150 -19.60 8.77 9.33
N LEU A 151 -19.81 9.68 8.38
CA LEU A 151 -19.04 10.90 8.24
C LEU A 151 -19.62 11.95 9.17
N ARG A 152 -19.01 12.15 10.35
CA ARG A 152 -19.50 13.10 11.37
C ARG A 152 -18.40 13.93 12.00
N ALA A 153 -18.76 15.13 12.44
CA ALA A 153 -17.88 15.99 13.23
C ALA A 153 -17.50 15.32 14.57
N PRO A 154 -16.28 15.57 15.12
CA PRO A 154 -15.20 16.37 14.52
C PRO A 154 -14.34 15.59 13.52
N VAL A 155 -14.58 14.29 13.31
CA VAL A 155 -13.69 13.41 12.53
C VAL A 155 -13.80 13.71 11.03
N ALA A 156 -15.01 13.85 10.48
CA ALA A 156 -15.23 14.46 9.19
C ALA A 156 -15.64 15.93 9.41
N PRO A 157 -14.84 16.93 8.98
CA PRO A 157 -15.17 18.35 9.13
C PRO A 157 -16.19 18.78 8.07
N LEU A 158 -17.43 18.28 8.18
CA LEU A 158 -18.47 18.39 7.14
C LEU A 158 -18.67 19.82 6.63
N GLU A 159 -18.76 20.82 7.51
CA GLU A 159 -19.02 22.21 7.09
C GLU A 159 -17.88 22.75 6.21
N ARG A 160 -16.64 22.41 6.53
CA ARG A 160 -15.47 22.75 5.70
C ARG A 160 -15.52 22.06 4.33
N LEU A 161 -15.97 20.81 4.30
CA LEU A 161 -16.09 20.01 3.07
C LEU A 161 -17.30 20.43 2.20
N ARG A 162 -18.35 20.99 2.80
CA ARG A 162 -19.50 21.60 2.11
C ARG A 162 -19.20 23.00 1.57
N GLY A 163 -18.04 23.58 1.91
CA GLY A 163 -17.63 24.93 1.50
C GLY A 163 -18.04 26.06 2.45
N GLU A 164 -18.57 25.74 3.64
CA GLU A 164 -18.88 26.76 4.64
C GLU A 164 -17.60 27.33 5.27
N GLY A 165 -17.34 28.61 5.05
CA GLY A 165 -16.25 29.35 5.70
C GLY A 165 -14.86 29.25 5.06
N VAL A 166 -14.71 28.65 3.89
CA VAL A 166 -13.44 28.65 3.12
C VAL A 166 -13.70 29.11 1.68
N ALA A 167 -12.80 29.91 1.12
CA ALA A 167 -12.93 30.42 -0.24
C ALA A 167 -12.98 29.30 -1.29
N ALA A 168 -14.07 29.28 -2.07
CA ALA A 168 -14.31 28.61 -3.36
C ALA A 168 -13.43 27.39 -3.69
N GLY A 169 -14.01 26.19 -3.60
CA GLY A 169 -13.37 24.95 -4.07
C GLY A 169 -14.20 23.67 -3.89
N ALA A 170 -15.25 23.70 -3.06
CA ALA A 170 -16.24 22.63 -2.95
C ALA A 170 -17.61 23.15 -3.42
N GLY A 171 -18.03 22.75 -4.61
CA GLY A 171 -19.35 23.06 -5.15
C GLY A 171 -20.43 22.12 -4.61
N ALA A 172 -21.61 22.66 -4.30
CA ALA A 172 -22.85 21.91 -4.11
C ALA A 172 -22.85 20.78 -3.04
N GLY A 173 -21.98 20.84 -2.03
CA GLY A 173 -21.94 19.82 -0.96
C GLY A 173 -21.45 18.45 -1.41
N LYS A 174 -20.77 18.38 -2.57
CA LYS A 174 -20.13 17.17 -3.09
C LYS A 174 -18.66 17.13 -2.71
N VAL A 175 -18.12 15.93 -2.54
CA VAL A 175 -16.70 15.72 -2.24
C VAL A 175 -16.22 14.40 -2.84
N ARG A 176 -14.97 14.32 -3.30
CA ARG A 176 -14.37 13.02 -3.68
C ARG A 176 -13.69 12.38 -2.47
N VAL A 177 -13.95 11.09 -2.24
CA VAL A 177 -13.33 10.27 -1.19
C VAL A 177 -12.45 9.18 -1.77
N LEU A 178 -11.33 8.94 -1.12
CA LEU A 178 -10.32 7.93 -1.45
C LEU A 178 -10.00 7.11 -0.19
N CYS A 179 -9.76 5.81 -0.34
CA CYS A 179 -9.25 4.97 0.75
C CYS A 179 -7.90 4.40 0.35
N SER A 180 -6.90 4.56 1.22
CA SER A 180 -5.54 4.10 0.97
C SER A 180 -4.78 3.86 2.26
N GLY A 181 -3.84 2.92 2.24
CA GLY A 181 -3.02 2.60 3.40
C GLY A 181 -2.09 1.43 3.11
N ARG A 182 -1.65 0.75 4.17
CA ARG A 182 -0.81 -0.45 4.08
C ARG A 182 -1.47 -1.57 4.89
N TRP A 183 -1.63 -2.73 4.27
CA TRP A 183 -2.00 -3.96 4.98
C TRP A 183 -0.92 -4.27 6.03
N LEU A 184 -1.32 -4.38 7.29
CA LEU A 184 -0.38 -4.66 8.39
C LEU A 184 0.07 -6.12 8.38
N SER A 185 -0.90 -7.04 8.32
CA SER A 185 -0.72 -8.48 8.09
C SER A 185 -1.93 -9.03 7.33
N VAL A 186 -1.65 -9.90 6.37
CA VAL A 186 -2.61 -10.69 5.59
C VAL A 186 -2.06 -12.11 5.49
N TRP A 187 -2.90 -13.12 5.54
CA TRP A 187 -2.53 -14.54 5.46
C TRP A 187 -3.43 -15.26 4.46
N LEU A 188 -2.91 -16.31 3.80
CA LEU A 188 -3.75 -17.26 3.08
C LEU A 188 -4.36 -18.25 4.07
N GLY A 189 -5.60 -18.66 3.83
CA GLY A 189 -6.36 -19.56 4.71
C GLY A 189 -7.32 -18.86 5.68
N GLU A 190 -7.93 -19.65 6.55
CA GLU A 190 -8.96 -19.21 7.51
C GLU A 190 -8.33 -18.60 8.76
N ALA A 191 -9.10 -17.82 9.53
CA ALA A 191 -8.58 -17.16 10.75
C ALA A 191 -8.12 -18.16 11.83
N GLY A 192 -8.61 -19.40 11.79
CA GLY A 192 -8.16 -20.48 12.67
C GLY A 192 -6.80 -21.09 12.28
N ASP A 193 -6.34 -20.87 11.06
CA ASP A 193 -5.07 -21.39 10.53
C ASP A 193 -3.90 -20.43 10.78
N VAL A 194 -4.18 -19.18 11.18
CA VAL A 194 -3.15 -18.16 11.41
C VAL A 194 -2.28 -18.54 12.62
N PRO A 195 -0.95 -18.72 12.46
CA PRO A 195 -0.09 -19.16 13.56
C PRO A 195 -0.07 -18.16 14.72
N GLN A 196 -0.12 -18.66 15.96
CA GLN A 196 -0.06 -17.82 17.17
C GLN A 196 1.19 -16.92 17.16
N GLU A 197 2.36 -17.45 16.75
CA GLU A 197 3.60 -16.68 16.62
C GLU A 197 3.47 -15.51 15.62
N SER A 198 2.67 -15.67 14.57
CA SER A 198 2.40 -14.61 13.60
C SER A 198 1.49 -13.52 14.16
N LEU A 199 0.56 -13.88 15.06
CA LEU A 199 -0.27 -12.91 15.81
C LEU A 199 0.55 -12.17 16.87
N GLU A 200 1.40 -12.87 17.61
CA GLU A 200 2.33 -12.27 18.59
C GLU A 200 3.27 -11.25 17.93
N ASN A 201 3.65 -11.51 16.67
CA ASN A 201 4.48 -10.65 15.85
C ASN A 201 3.69 -9.91 14.74
N ALA A 202 2.40 -9.65 14.93
CA ALA A 202 1.57 -9.05 13.87
C ALA A 202 2.14 -7.71 13.34
N GLY A 203 2.20 -7.54 12.02
CA GLY A 203 2.92 -6.46 11.35
C GLY A 203 4.42 -6.71 11.12
N ALA A 204 5.05 -7.55 11.93
CA ALA A 204 6.47 -7.90 11.85
C ALA A 204 6.71 -9.32 11.28
N SER A 205 5.78 -10.26 11.46
CA SER A 205 5.90 -11.67 11.06
C SER A 205 6.23 -11.88 9.56
N GLU A 206 6.97 -12.95 9.27
CA GLU A 206 7.52 -13.24 7.93
C GLU A 206 6.55 -14.03 7.03
N ASP A 207 5.62 -14.77 7.62
CA ASP A 207 4.55 -15.52 6.96
C ASP A 207 3.34 -14.66 6.55
N ALA A 208 3.28 -13.42 7.05
CA ALA A 208 2.22 -12.47 6.74
C ALA A 208 2.57 -11.59 5.52
N PHE A 209 1.68 -11.60 4.52
CA PHE A 209 1.68 -10.70 3.37
C PHE A 209 1.45 -9.24 3.81
N LYS A 210 2.18 -8.30 3.20
CA LYS A 210 2.13 -6.85 3.53
C LYS A 210 2.31 -6.03 2.26
N GLY A 211 1.44 -5.05 2.03
CA GLY A 211 1.54 -4.19 0.85
C GLY A 211 0.64 -2.97 0.92
N ILE A 212 0.79 -2.08 -0.05
CA ILE A 212 -0.05 -0.87 -0.16
C ILE A 212 -1.39 -1.25 -0.77
N TYR A 213 -2.48 -0.64 -0.29
CA TYR A 213 -3.77 -0.66 -0.96
C TYR A 213 -4.24 0.75 -1.28
N ARG A 214 -5.07 0.84 -2.31
CA ARG A 214 -5.72 2.08 -2.75
C ARG A 214 -7.02 1.73 -3.46
N SER A 215 -8.09 2.48 -3.19
CA SER A 215 -9.32 2.47 -3.97
C SER A 215 -9.25 3.49 -5.11
N GLU A 216 -10.21 3.43 -6.02
CA GLU A 216 -10.53 4.60 -6.84
C GLU A 216 -11.09 5.74 -5.97
N ALA A 217 -10.99 6.97 -6.47
CA ALA A 217 -11.65 8.12 -5.85
C ALA A 217 -13.12 8.20 -6.31
N VAL A 218 -14.05 8.37 -5.37
CA VAL A 218 -15.50 8.34 -5.63
C VAL A 218 -16.14 9.64 -5.15
N GLU A 219 -16.93 10.29 -5.98
CA GLU A 219 -17.76 11.44 -5.59
C GLU A 219 -18.91 10.98 -4.67
N ILE A 220 -19.11 11.69 -3.56
CA ILE A 220 -20.21 11.49 -2.61
C ILE A 220 -20.87 12.83 -2.25
N GLN A 221 -22.14 12.78 -1.84
CA GLN A 221 -22.88 13.93 -1.31
C GLN A 221 -22.78 13.98 0.22
N LEU A 222 -22.56 15.18 0.78
CA LEU A 222 -22.52 15.46 2.22
C LEU A 222 -23.78 16.17 2.74
#